data_AF-A0A949G7U8-F1
#
_entry.id   AF-A0A949G7U8-F1
#
_cell.length_a   1.000
_cell.length_b   1.000
_cell.length_c   1.000
_cell.angle_alpha   90.00
_cell.angle_beta   90.00
_cell.angle_gamma   90.00
#
_symmetry.space_group_name_H-M   'P 1'
#
loop_
_entity.id
_entity.type
_entity.pdbx_description
1 polymer ?
#
loop_
_entity_poly.entity_id
_entity_poly.type
_entity_poly.pdbx_seq_one_letter_code
_entity_poly.pdbx_strand_id
1 'polypeptide(L)'
;MKAKESRSAEGTAAAIGTVVISKVLRFLIHMRPHLDEILGRLLVVLYGKRQFVDAEHAQVLFVEGDPAGNDATFDRDGDIPIGISNSRFNEHVGPEGRMEEECASTLVAKFLHVEENEELTDLLASTLFYDTHGECPNTHIAEMIKAATRVDPDSSLKIMNRATTMLEAMIVRKKYGIAAISGEMTLAEIFKAWKDKQSDEIAANPDAFAHLERSIEKSMARSEEVCELSYIVTSLFRRQFYTDDQILDMIFETLDDMWYDQRRFWAKLEEIREEDRFIPIQALLKSGFGGDEKEATLKLYACYDDDMLTQKAARFAGADIVVQVSSSYNVQIFTKSRPGLSLANPVKMIRWMELPFELRDKVSWQELSMPGTIRGVEHWYYFRKGQMFFNGSLTKRARPALGPGRMSLQAIVEVCQHAFHPDGVRLWCRKRGIAMNGKPRWNRLIAKPRNGRDQRPVKHAEQPAAASKGAVQAGDDMQSAFAKAEKAIEEAKKPIVSSKSVTKRAASSKKPKSKTGRKPSKKAAEAQKS
;
A
#
# COMPACT_ATOMS: atom_id res chain seq x y z
N MET A 1 19.79 62.70 -20.16
CA MET A 1 18.52 62.93 -19.43
C MET A 1 17.43 62.06 -20.07
N LYS A 2 17.09 60.93 -19.45
CA LYS A 2 15.91 60.12 -19.79
C LYS A 2 15.20 59.77 -18.49
N ALA A 3 13.92 60.11 -18.42
CA ALA A 3 13.07 59.96 -17.26
C ALA A 3 12.84 58.49 -16.92
N LYS A 4 12.86 58.19 -15.62
CA LYS A 4 12.58 56.88 -15.04
C LYS A 4 11.12 56.92 -14.57
N GLU A 5 10.23 56.26 -15.30
CA GLU A 5 8.84 56.08 -14.87
C GLU A 5 8.78 55.01 -13.77
N SER A 6 8.35 55.43 -12.58
CA SER A 6 8.00 54.56 -11.46
C SER A 6 6.62 53.96 -11.68
N ARG A 7 6.53 52.65 -11.89
CA ARG A 7 5.27 51.92 -11.80
C ARG A 7 4.99 51.60 -10.33
N SER A 8 3.92 52.18 -9.82
CA SER A 8 3.31 51.86 -8.53
C SER A 8 2.78 50.43 -8.53
N ALA A 9 3.17 49.66 -7.52
CA ALA A 9 2.54 48.38 -7.20
C ALA A 9 1.22 48.65 -6.49
N GLU A 10 0.13 48.74 -7.25
CA GLU A 10 -1.22 48.58 -6.70
C GLU A 10 -1.45 47.08 -6.49
N GLY A 11 -1.43 46.69 -5.21
CA GLY A 11 -1.71 45.34 -4.77
C GLY A 11 -3.17 44.98 -5.08
N THR A 12 -3.34 43.94 -5.90
CA THR A 12 -4.58 43.17 -5.99
C THR A 12 -4.83 42.52 -4.63
N ALA A 13 -5.69 43.14 -3.81
CA ALA A 13 -6.34 42.47 -2.70
C ALA A 13 -7.16 41.31 -3.28
N ALA A 14 -6.65 40.08 -3.15
CA ALA A 14 -7.37 38.88 -3.49
C ALA A 14 -8.70 38.90 -2.75
N ALA A 15 -9.79 38.78 -3.50
CA ALA A 15 -11.13 38.62 -2.94
C ALA A 15 -11.09 37.46 -1.93
N ILE A 16 -11.24 37.78 -0.65
CA ILE A 16 -11.46 36.80 0.41
C ILE A 16 -12.75 36.09 0.01
N GLY A 17 -12.60 34.91 -0.60
CA GLY A 17 -13.69 34.12 -1.13
C GLY A 17 -14.72 33.90 -0.04
N THR A 18 -15.98 34.07 -0.39
CA THR A 18 -17.13 33.80 0.49
C THR A 18 -16.93 32.43 1.13
N VAL A 19 -16.76 32.40 2.46
CA VAL A 19 -16.61 31.14 3.21
C VAL A 19 -17.88 30.33 2.98
N VAL A 20 -17.78 29.27 2.18
CA VAL A 20 -18.89 28.32 2.02
C VAL A 20 -18.95 27.53 3.32
N ILE A 21 -19.90 27.89 4.17
CA ILE A 21 -20.23 27.11 5.36
C ILE A 21 -21.06 25.92 4.88
N SER A 22 -20.49 24.72 4.89
CA SER A 22 -21.20 23.50 4.53
C SER A 22 -21.54 22.70 5.78
N LYS A 23 -22.77 22.17 5.83
CA LYS A 23 -23.15 21.17 6.81
C LYS A 23 -22.53 19.84 6.39
N VAL A 24 -21.75 19.24 7.28
CA VAL A 24 -21.12 17.94 7.03
C VAL A 24 -22.03 16.83 7.51
N LEU A 25 -22.40 15.95 6.59
CA LEU A 25 -23.15 14.74 6.88
C LEU A 25 -22.21 13.54 6.93
N ARG A 26 -21.22 13.48 6.03
CA ARG A 26 -20.37 12.30 5.83
C ARG A 26 -18.93 12.66 5.48
N PHE A 27 -17.98 11.90 6.00
CA PHE A 27 -16.63 11.79 5.47
C PHE A 27 -16.55 10.59 4.51
N LEU A 28 -16.00 10.80 3.33
CA LEU A 28 -15.72 9.73 2.38
C LEU A 28 -14.21 9.44 2.40
N ILE A 29 -13.83 8.22 2.77
CA ILE A 29 -12.43 7.80 2.94
C ILE A 29 -12.23 6.46 2.22
N HIS A 30 -11.03 6.17 1.71
CA HIS A 30 -10.77 4.85 1.15
C HIS A 30 -11.03 3.71 2.13
N MET A 31 -11.54 2.58 1.62
CA MET A 31 -11.43 1.30 2.32
C MET A 31 -9.97 1.06 2.69
N ARG A 32 -9.71 0.69 3.95
CA ARG A 32 -8.36 0.50 4.50
C ARG A 32 -7.57 1.82 4.55
N PRO A 33 -8.03 2.77 5.38
CA PRO A 33 -7.54 4.14 5.34
C PRO A 33 -6.04 4.26 5.68
N HIS A 34 -5.39 5.23 5.08
CA HIS A 34 -4.01 5.61 5.39
C HIS A 34 -3.95 6.69 6.48
N LEU A 35 -2.74 6.94 6.99
CA LEU A 35 -2.53 7.91 8.09
C LEU A 35 -2.97 9.34 7.70
N ASP A 36 -2.65 9.78 6.49
CA ASP A 36 -2.97 11.11 5.99
C ASP A 36 -4.47 11.35 5.88
N GLU A 37 -5.26 10.34 5.48
CA GLU A 37 -6.72 10.43 5.47
C GLU A 37 -7.31 10.55 6.89
N ILE A 38 -6.80 9.72 7.82
CA ILE A 38 -7.24 9.71 9.22
C ILE A 38 -6.89 11.04 9.89
N LEU A 39 -5.67 11.53 9.70
CA LEU A 39 -5.23 12.82 10.22
C LEU A 39 -6.01 13.96 9.58
N GLY A 40 -6.22 13.94 8.25
CA GLY A 40 -7.03 14.93 7.55
C GLY A 40 -8.44 15.03 8.13
N ARG A 41 -9.10 13.90 8.37
CA ARG A 41 -10.40 13.88 9.06
C ARG A 41 -10.32 14.51 10.45
N LEU A 42 -9.33 14.12 11.24
CA LEU A 42 -9.16 14.65 12.60
C LEU A 42 -8.97 16.18 12.59
N LEU A 43 -8.20 16.72 11.65
CA LEU A 43 -8.00 18.17 11.52
C LEU A 43 -9.30 18.90 11.21
N VAL A 44 -10.14 18.37 10.32
CA VAL A 44 -11.48 18.93 10.06
C VAL A 44 -12.32 18.96 11.34
N VAL A 45 -12.31 17.88 12.13
CA VAL A 45 -13.09 17.81 13.37
C VAL A 45 -12.56 18.81 14.42
N LEU A 46 -11.24 18.93 14.58
CA LEU A 46 -10.63 19.78 15.61
C LEU A 46 -10.66 21.26 15.26
N TYR A 47 -10.39 21.61 14.00
CA TYR A 47 -10.13 22.99 13.58
C TYR A 47 -11.14 23.51 12.55
N GLY A 48 -11.96 22.64 11.95
CA GLY A 48 -12.85 22.97 10.83
C GLY A 48 -14.19 23.59 11.19
N LYS A 49 -14.57 23.74 12.46
CA LYS A 49 -15.93 24.15 12.90
C LYS A 49 -16.48 25.42 12.23
N ARG A 50 -15.61 26.34 11.78
CA ARG A 50 -16.02 27.58 11.10
C ARG A 50 -16.46 27.37 9.65
N GLN A 51 -15.92 26.36 8.99
CA GLN A 51 -16.14 26.05 7.57
C GLN A 51 -17.05 24.83 7.40
N PHE A 52 -16.98 23.89 8.35
CA PHE A 52 -17.61 22.58 8.32
C PHE A 52 -18.48 22.38 9.58
N VAL A 53 -19.77 22.67 9.45
CA VAL A 53 -20.74 22.57 10.56
C VAL A 53 -21.10 21.11 10.79
N ASP A 54 -21.20 20.69 12.06
CA ASP A 54 -21.54 19.33 12.51
C ASP A 54 -20.51 18.23 12.12
N ALA A 55 -19.28 18.61 11.76
CA ALA A 55 -18.24 17.65 11.36
C ALA A 55 -17.93 16.59 12.42
N GLU A 56 -18.01 16.93 13.71
CA GLU A 56 -17.83 15.98 14.82
C GLU A 56 -18.89 14.86 14.89
N HIS A 57 -20.03 15.06 14.23
CA HIS A 57 -21.16 14.12 14.20
C HIS A 57 -21.34 13.43 12.84
N ALA A 58 -20.50 13.79 11.86
CA ALA A 58 -20.57 13.22 10.53
C ALA A 58 -20.24 11.73 10.53
N GLN A 59 -20.98 10.96 9.72
CA GLN A 59 -20.72 9.54 9.53
C GLN A 59 -19.43 9.34 8.72
N VAL A 60 -18.74 8.23 8.92
CA VAL A 60 -17.61 7.85 8.05
C VAL A 60 -18.07 6.75 7.12
N LEU A 61 -17.98 7.01 5.82
CA LEU A 61 -18.22 6.02 4.77
C LEU A 61 -16.90 5.64 4.12
N PHE A 62 -16.55 4.36 4.28
CA PHE A 62 -15.43 3.77 3.58
C PHE A 62 -15.87 3.36 2.18
N VAL A 63 -15.13 3.80 1.16
CA VAL A 63 -15.51 3.59 -0.25
C VAL A 63 -14.47 2.77 -0.99
N GLU A 64 -14.96 1.84 -1.82
CA GLU A 64 -14.14 1.16 -2.84
C GLU A 64 -14.03 2.06 -4.07
N GLY A 65 -12.83 2.59 -4.34
CA GLY A 65 -12.56 3.44 -5.50
C GLY A 65 -12.86 4.92 -5.28
N ASP A 66 -13.04 5.65 -6.38
CA ASP A 66 -13.22 7.11 -6.36
C ASP A 66 -14.68 7.45 -6.69
N PRO A 67 -15.47 7.92 -5.71
CA PRO A 67 -16.78 8.51 -5.99
C PRO A 67 -16.73 9.57 -7.10
N ALA A 68 -17.71 9.52 -8.00
CA ALA A 68 -17.86 10.55 -9.01
C ALA A 68 -18.36 11.85 -8.37
N GLY A 69 -17.73 12.97 -8.68
CA GLY A 69 -18.11 14.27 -8.14
C GLY A 69 -16.97 15.28 -8.21
N ASN A 70 -17.26 16.48 -7.77
CA ASN A 70 -16.30 17.56 -7.54
C ASN A 70 -16.68 18.30 -6.26
N ASP A 71 -15.83 19.21 -5.82
CA ASP A 71 -16.05 20.02 -4.63
C ASP A 71 -17.45 20.62 -4.50
N ALA A 72 -18.00 21.22 -5.58
CA ALA A 72 -19.33 21.80 -5.55
C ALA A 72 -20.45 20.76 -5.34
N THR A 73 -20.26 19.56 -5.89
CA THR A 73 -21.20 18.44 -5.71
C THR A 73 -21.12 17.90 -4.29
N PHE A 74 -19.91 17.68 -3.78
CA PHE A 74 -19.68 17.17 -2.43
C PHE A 74 -20.17 18.15 -1.36
N ASP A 75 -19.89 19.46 -1.50
CA ASP A 75 -20.38 20.49 -0.57
C ASP A 75 -21.91 20.54 -0.52
N ARG A 76 -22.58 20.43 -1.68
CA ARG A 76 -24.06 20.40 -1.75
C ARG A 76 -24.64 19.17 -1.05
N ASP A 77 -23.97 18.03 -1.19
CA ASP A 77 -24.45 16.73 -0.68
C ASP A 77 -24.01 16.48 0.78
N GLY A 78 -23.26 17.42 1.37
CA GLY A 78 -22.74 17.34 2.74
C GLY A 78 -21.62 16.32 2.91
N ASP A 79 -20.86 16.07 1.85
CA ASP A 79 -19.79 15.08 1.82
C ASP A 79 -18.42 15.75 1.83
N ILE A 80 -17.49 15.19 2.61
CA ILE A 80 -16.08 15.58 2.60
C ILE A 80 -15.24 14.36 2.22
N PRO A 81 -14.84 14.25 0.93
CA PRO A 81 -13.88 13.24 0.51
C PRO A 81 -12.46 13.66 0.89
N ILE A 82 -11.74 12.80 1.61
CA ILE A 82 -10.35 13.03 2.07
C ILE A 82 -9.46 11.95 1.45
N GLY A 83 -8.42 12.36 0.71
CA GLY A 83 -7.50 11.48 -0.01
C GLY A 83 -8.09 10.85 -1.27
N ILE A 84 -9.33 11.20 -1.64
CA ILE A 84 -10.09 10.49 -2.69
C ILE A 84 -10.85 11.44 -3.61
N SER A 85 -11.27 10.93 -4.77
CA SER A 85 -12.14 11.64 -5.74
C SER A 85 -11.54 12.93 -6.30
N ASN A 86 -12.28 13.65 -7.15
CA ASN A 86 -11.85 14.97 -7.62
C ASN A 86 -12.19 16.07 -6.58
N SER A 87 -11.69 15.93 -5.35
CA SER A 87 -11.92 16.86 -4.24
C SER A 87 -10.69 17.74 -3.96
N ARG A 88 -10.89 18.85 -3.26
CA ARG A 88 -9.82 19.73 -2.76
C ARG A 88 -8.85 19.08 -1.77
N PHE A 89 -9.17 17.90 -1.25
CA PHE A 89 -8.38 17.17 -0.27
C PHE A 89 -7.78 15.88 -0.84
N ASN A 90 -7.58 15.81 -2.15
CA ASN A 90 -6.91 14.71 -2.82
C ASN A 90 -5.67 15.19 -3.56
N GLU A 91 -4.50 14.73 -3.15
CA GLU A 91 -3.21 15.07 -3.76
C GLU A 91 -3.02 14.51 -5.18
N HIS A 92 -3.92 13.65 -5.66
CA HIS A 92 -3.86 13.03 -6.98
C HIS A 92 -4.52 13.83 -8.11
N VAL A 93 -5.15 14.98 -7.85
CA VAL A 93 -5.93 15.75 -8.84
C VAL A 93 -5.14 16.82 -9.61
N GLY A 94 -3.81 16.88 -9.45
CA GLY A 94 -2.97 17.89 -10.08
C GLY A 94 -2.86 17.74 -11.62
N PRO A 95 -2.61 18.84 -12.37
CA PRO A 95 -2.49 18.83 -13.83
C PRO A 95 -1.34 17.96 -14.34
N GLU A 96 -0.31 17.73 -13.51
CA GLU A 96 0.84 16.86 -13.79
C GLU A 96 0.75 15.50 -13.05
N GLY A 97 -0.37 15.22 -12.37
CA GLY A 97 -0.56 14.04 -11.53
C GLY A 97 -0.48 14.37 -10.04
N ARG A 98 0.22 13.53 -9.27
CA ARG A 98 0.33 13.66 -7.81
C ARG A 98 1.12 14.93 -7.43
N MET A 99 0.60 15.71 -6.50
CA MET A 99 1.29 16.84 -5.89
C MET A 99 2.38 16.31 -4.93
N GLU A 100 3.66 16.33 -5.34
CA GLU A 100 4.73 15.65 -4.59
C GLU A 100 4.99 16.20 -3.19
N GLU A 101 4.62 17.45 -2.93
CA GLU A 101 4.82 18.14 -1.65
C GLU A 101 3.56 18.14 -0.78
N GLU A 102 2.54 17.37 -1.16
CA GLU A 102 1.26 17.32 -0.47
C GLU A 102 0.79 15.88 -0.24
N CYS A 103 0.05 15.70 0.84
CA CYS A 103 -0.82 14.56 1.09
C CYS A 103 -2.20 15.08 1.55
N ALA A 104 -3.17 14.18 1.75
CA ALA A 104 -4.53 14.60 2.12
C ALA A 104 -4.56 15.49 3.38
N SER A 105 -3.74 15.19 4.39
CA SER A 105 -3.71 15.96 5.64
C SER A 105 -3.08 17.34 5.50
N THR A 106 -2.04 17.51 4.66
CA THR A 106 -1.43 18.83 4.43
C THR A 106 -2.37 19.74 3.65
N LEU A 107 -3.12 19.19 2.68
CA LEU A 107 -4.16 19.94 1.96
C LEU A 107 -5.28 20.41 2.90
N VAL A 108 -5.73 19.53 3.81
CA VAL A 108 -6.71 19.91 4.84
C VAL A 108 -6.13 21.01 5.74
N ALA A 109 -4.90 20.86 6.23
CA ALA A 109 -4.27 21.85 7.10
C ALA A 109 -4.22 23.24 6.45
N LYS A 110 -3.79 23.32 5.19
CA LYS A 110 -3.75 24.56 4.40
C LYS A 110 -5.12 25.19 4.19
N PHE A 111 -6.13 24.38 3.91
CA PHE A 111 -7.50 24.88 3.74
C PHE A 111 -8.10 25.44 5.03
N LEU A 112 -7.75 24.82 6.17
CA LEU A 112 -8.18 25.26 7.49
C LEU A 112 -7.32 26.41 8.06
N HIS A 113 -6.21 26.76 7.41
CA HIS A 113 -5.20 27.72 7.88
C HIS A 113 -4.61 27.34 9.25
N VAL A 114 -4.21 26.07 9.39
CA VAL A 114 -3.62 25.50 10.62
C VAL A 114 -2.27 24.83 10.40
N GLU A 115 -1.73 24.89 9.19
CA GLU A 115 -0.42 24.35 8.84
C GLU A 115 0.74 25.00 9.60
N GLU A 116 0.55 26.24 10.07
CA GLU A 116 1.53 26.97 10.89
C GLU A 116 1.41 26.70 12.39
N ASN A 117 0.43 25.90 12.83
CA ASN A 117 0.28 25.54 14.24
C ASN A 117 1.46 24.67 14.67
N GLU A 118 2.24 25.15 15.64
CA GLU A 118 3.44 24.48 16.15
C GLU A 118 3.16 23.04 16.61
N GLU A 119 1.99 22.77 17.20
CA GLU A 119 1.63 21.44 17.65
C GLU A 119 1.39 20.42 16.51
N LEU A 120 1.22 20.90 15.27
CA LEU A 120 0.95 20.08 14.09
C LEU A 120 2.17 19.91 13.19
N THR A 121 3.18 20.77 13.28
CA THR A 121 4.33 20.82 12.33
C THR A 121 5.00 19.46 12.15
N ASP A 122 5.47 18.85 13.24
CA ASP A 122 6.17 17.54 13.18
C ASP A 122 5.23 16.43 12.70
N LEU A 123 3.96 16.49 13.09
CA LEU A 123 2.95 15.49 12.76
C LEU A 123 2.59 15.52 11.26
N LEU A 124 2.38 16.71 10.70
CA LEU A 124 2.13 16.93 9.28
C LEU A 124 3.36 16.56 8.45
N ALA A 125 4.56 16.98 8.86
CA ALA A 125 5.80 16.64 8.17
C ALA A 125 6.04 15.12 8.14
N SER A 126 5.86 14.43 9.28
CA SER A 126 5.98 12.98 9.36
C SER A 126 4.93 12.27 8.49
N THR A 127 3.68 12.73 8.54
CA THR A 127 2.59 12.17 7.73
C THR A 127 2.87 12.30 6.23
N LEU A 128 3.26 13.49 5.77
CA LEU A 128 3.66 13.74 4.37
C LEU A 128 4.85 12.87 3.97
N PHE A 129 5.87 12.80 4.81
CA PHE A 129 7.08 12.02 4.51
C PHE A 129 6.73 10.55 4.27
N TYR A 130 5.97 9.90 5.16
CA TYR A 130 5.65 8.48 5.03
C TYR A 130 4.51 8.15 4.06
N ASP A 131 3.73 9.15 3.64
CA ASP A 131 2.81 8.99 2.51
C ASP A 131 3.56 9.06 1.15
N THR A 132 4.61 9.88 1.06
CA THR A 132 5.38 10.08 -0.18
C THR A 132 6.62 9.18 -0.31
N HIS A 133 7.04 8.52 0.77
CA HIS A 133 8.21 7.63 0.82
C HIS A 133 7.84 6.22 1.26
N GLY A 134 8.50 5.21 0.66
CA GLY A 134 8.21 3.80 0.90
C GLY A 134 8.88 3.18 2.14
N GLU A 135 9.75 3.91 2.84
CA GLU A 135 10.51 3.42 3.98
C GLU A 135 9.91 3.96 5.28
N CYS A 136 9.04 3.19 5.91
CA CYS A 136 8.41 3.55 7.18
C CYS A 136 8.80 2.56 8.29
N PRO A 137 9.24 3.02 9.47
CA PRO A 137 9.52 2.14 10.59
C PRO A 137 8.27 1.32 10.98
N ASN A 138 8.44 0.05 11.36
CA ASN A 138 7.29 -0.82 11.70
C ASN A 138 6.50 -0.31 12.92
N THR A 139 7.11 0.52 13.77
CA THR A 139 6.52 1.14 14.98
C THR A 139 5.96 2.53 14.75
N HIS A 140 6.09 3.05 13.54
CA HIS A 140 5.46 4.31 13.16
C HIS A 140 3.96 4.08 12.92
N ILE A 141 3.10 5.01 13.34
CA ILE A 141 1.64 4.85 13.28
C ILE A 141 1.10 4.51 11.89
N ALA A 142 1.72 5.03 10.83
CA ALA A 142 1.37 4.67 9.45
C ALA A 142 1.52 3.16 9.18
N GLU A 143 2.60 2.52 9.65
CA GLU A 143 2.77 1.06 9.50
C GLU A 143 1.90 0.28 10.48
N MET A 144 1.63 0.81 11.68
CA MET A 144 0.71 0.17 12.63
C MET A 144 -0.71 0.08 12.07
N ILE A 145 -1.19 1.14 11.42
CA ILE A 145 -2.47 1.16 10.70
C ILE A 145 -2.49 0.10 9.57
N LYS A 146 -1.41 0.03 8.78
CA LYS A 146 -1.29 -0.96 7.70
C LYS A 146 -1.20 -2.40 8.22
N ALA A 147 -0.49 -2.63 9.33
CA ALA A 147 -0.40 -3.95 9.97
C ALA A 147 -1.78 -4.40 10.45
N ALA A 148 -2.48 -3.55 11.20
CA ALA A 148 -3.84 -3.82 11.67
C ALA A 148 -4.79 -4.09 10.51
N THR A 149 -4.68 -3.33 9.43
CA THR A 149 -5.46 -3.51 8.19
C THR A 149 -5.17 -4.86 7.52
N ARG A 150 -3.92 -5.32 7.50
CA ARG A 150 -3.58 -6.62 6.91
C ARG A 150 -4.11 -7.76 7.76
N VAL A 151 -4.06 -7.62 9.08
CA VAL A 151 -4.58 -8.60 10.04
C VAL A 151 -6.11 -8.67 9.99
N ASP A 152 -6.78 -7.52 9.97
CA ASP A 152 -8.24 -7.42 9.97
C ASP A 152 -8.74 -6.38 8.94
N PRO A 153 -8.81 -6.76 7.66
CA PRO A 153 -9.11 -5.85 6.55
C PRO A 153 -10.53 -5.26 6.56
N ASP A 154 -11.45 -5.87 7.33
CA ASP A 154 -12.86 -5.47 7.39
C ASP A 154 -13.14 -4.51 8.57
N SER A 155 -12.16 -4.29 9.45
CA SER A 155 -12.28 -3.46 10.66
C SER A 155 -11.80 -2.01 10.48
N SER A 156 -12.00 -1.41 9.30
CA SER A 156 -11.53 -0.06 8.98
C SER A 156 -11.96 1.00 10.01
N LEU A 157 -13.21 0.93 10.51
CA LEU A 157 -13.70 1.86 11.54
C LEU A 157 -12.98 1.70 12.89
N LYS A 158 -12.75 0.46 13.33
CA LYS A 158 -12.03 0.17 14.59
C LYS A 158 -10.60 0.71 14.50
N ILE A 159 -9.92 0.41 13.40
CA ILE A 159 -8.53 0.82 13.15
C ILE A 159 -8.43 2.36 13.13
N MET A 160 -9.33 3.03 12.40
CA MET A 160 -9.38 4.49 12.34
C MET A 160 -9.65 5.13 13.70
N ASN A 161 -10.60 4.61 14.49
CA ASN A 161 -10.91 5.17 15.82
C ASN A 161 -9.73 5.04 16.77
N ARG A 162 -9.03 3.91 16.73
CA ARG A 162 -7.80 3.69 17.52
C ARG A 162 -6.70 4.67 17.11
N ALA A 163 -6.43 4.78 15.81
CA ALA A 163 -5.43 5.72 15.28
C ALA A 163 -5.79 7.19 15.60
N THR A 164 -7.07 7.57 15.48
CA THR A 164 -7.57 8.91 15.84
C THR A 164 -7.27 9.21 17.32
N THR A 165 -7.51 8.25 18.21
CA THR A 165 -7.22 8.40 19.64
C THR A 165 -5.74 8.66 19.92
N MET A 166 -4.86 7.90 19.24
CA MET A 166 -3.40 8.08 19.32
C MET A 166 -2.97 9.46 18.80
N LEU A 167 -3.50 9.89 17.66
CA LEU A 167 -3.21 11.20 17.06
C LEU A 167 -3.63 12.35 17.96
N GLU A 168 -4.85 12.30 18.50
CA GLU A 168 -5.34 13.30 19.45
C GLU A 168 -4.44 13.38 20.70
N ALA A 169 -4.00 12.24 21.24
CA ALA A 169 -3.10 12.23 22.39
C ALA A 169 -1.76 12.92 22.09
N MET A 170 -1.19 12.69 20.90
CA MET A 170 0.05 13.36 20.46
C MET A 170 -0.15 14.88 20.30
N ILE A 171 -1.24 15.31 19.65
CA ILE A 171 -1.58 16.73 19.48
C ILE A 171 -1.74 17.41 20.84
N VAL A 172 -2.50 16.79 21.76
CA VAL A 172 -2.71 17.31 23.12
C VAL A 172 -1.39 17.44 23.88
N ARG A 173 -0.52 16.42 23.82
CA ARG A 173 0.80 16.49 24.47
C ARG A 173 1.65 17.62 23.91
N LYS A 174 1.74 17.76 22.58
CA LYS A 174 2.51 18.83 21.93
C LYS A 174 1.96 20.21 22.27
N LYS A 175 0.64 20.38 22.19
CA LYS A 175 -0.05 21.66 22.43
C LYS A 175 0.12 22.18 23.85
N TYR A 176 0.05 21.31 24.86
CA TYR A 176 0.07 21.72 26.26
C TYR A 176 1.37 21.43 27.00
N GLY A 177 2.36 20.82 26.34
CA GLY A 177 3.66 20.51 26.95
C GLY A 177 3.53 19.63 28.20
N ILE A 178 2.63 18.63 28.19
CA ILE A 178 2.28 17.87 29.39
C ILE A 178 3.50 17.09 29.92
N ALA A 179 3.83 17.36 31.19
CA ALA A 179 4.91 16.67 31.91
C ALA A 179 4.57 15.20 32.18
N ALA A 180 5.58 14.42 32.55
CA ALA A 180 5.37 13.03 32.98
C ALA A 180 4.44 12.96 34.20
N ILE A 181 3.58 11.95 34.23
CA ILE A 181 2.62 11.74 35.33
C ILE A 181 3.02 10.55 36.19
N SER A 182 2.57 10.53 37.45
CA SER A 182 2.76 9.37 38.32
C SER A 182 1.98 8.17 37.77
N GLY A 183 2.63 6.99 37.70
CA GLY A 183 2.03 5.78 37.14
C GLY A 183 2.17 5.62 35.63
N GLU A 184 2.78 6.58 34.92
CA GLU A 184 3.10 6.45 33.49
C GLU A 184 3.96 5.20 33.25
N MET A 185 3.44 4.25 32.46
CA MET A 185 4.21 3.08 32.04
C MET A 185 5.00 3.38 30.77
N THR A 186 6.21 2.84 30.69
CA THR A 186 7.05 2.89 29.50
C THR A 186 6.66 1.81 28.49
N LEU A 187 6.99 2.02 27.20
CA LEU A 187 6.83 0.97 26.18
C LEU A 187 7.59 -0.32 26.55
N ALA A 188 8.74 -0.22 27.23
CA ALA A 188 9.50 -1.38 27.69
C ALA A 188 8.71 -2.25 28.67
N GLU A 189 8.06 -1.62 29.66
CA GLU A 189 7.25 -2.32 30.68
C GLU A 189 6.02 -2.96 30.07
N ILE A 190 5.32 -2.23 29.19
CA ILE A 190 4.15 -2.76 28.48
C ILE A 190 4.54 -3.91 27.56
N PHE A 191 5.62 -3.76 26.79
CA PHE A 191 6.09 -4.81 25.87
C PHE A 191 6.55 -6.06 26.64
N LYS A 192 7.17 -5.91 27.80
CA LYS A 192 7.49 -7.04 28.68
C LYS A 192 6.22 -7.77 29.14
N ALA A 193 5.22 -7.04 29.64
CA ALA A 193 3.96 -7.63 30.07
C ALA A 193 3.21 -8.33 28.92
N TRP A 194 3.27 -7.76 27.71
CA TRP A 194 2.74 -8.37 26.50
C TRP A 194 3.51 -9.65 26.13
N LYS A 195 4.84 -9.61 26.15
CA LYS A 195 5.73 -10.75 25.87
C LYS A 195 5.43 -11.93 26.79
N ASP A 196 5.24 -11.67 28.08
CA ASP A 196 4.90 -12.70 29.07
C ASP A 196 3.56 -13.38 28.77
N LYS A 197 2.58 -12.65 28.20
CA LYS A 197 1.28 -13.22 27.77
C LYS A 197 1.39 -14.06 26.49
N GLN A 198 2.38 -13.80 25.65
CA GLN A 198 2.54 -14.42 24.33
C GLN A 198 3.64 -15.50 24.30
N SER A 199 4.13 -15.96 25.46
CA SER A 199 5.33 -16.82 25.56
C SER A 199 5.29 -18.05 24.66
N ASP A 200 4.16 -18.75 24.62
CA ASP A 200 4.01 -20.00 23.87
C ASP A 200 3.97 -19.74 22.37
N GLU A 201 3.30 -18.67 21.93
CA GLU A 201 3.26 -18.29 20.51
C GLU A 201 4.62 -17.81 20.01
N ILE A 202 5.34 -17.07 20.85
CA ILE A 202 6.69 -16.56 20.56
C ILE A 202 7.67 -17.72 20.34
N ALA A 203 7.60 -18.74 21.21
CA ALA A 203 8.44 -19.94 21.08
C ALA A 203 8.23 -20.67 19.74
N ALA A 204 7.02 -20.60 19.18
CA ALA A 204 6.70 -21.20 17.88
C ALA A 204 7.18 -20.39 16.67
N ASN A 205 7.49 -19.08 16.82
CA ASN A 205 7.85 -18.19 15.71
C ASN A 205 9.00 -17.23 16.10
N PRO A 206 10.20 -17.76 16.41
CA PRO A 206 11.28 -16.97 16.99
C PRO A 206 11.80 -15.84 16.08
N ASP A 207 11.84 -16.05 14.76
CA ASP A 207 12.31 -15.03 13.80
C ASP A 207 11.37 -13.84 13.69
N ALA A 208 10.06 -14.11 13.66
CA ALA A 208 9.03 -13.08 13.72
C ALA A 208 9.16 -12.24 14.99
N PHE A 209 9.42 -12.91 16.12
CA PHE A 209 9.49 -12.23 17.41
C PHE A 209 10.76 -11.39 17.51
N ALA A 210 11.91 -11.95 17.12
CA ALA A 210 13.18 -11.23 17.10
C ALA A 210 13.10 -9.97 16.22
N HIS A 211 12.33 -10.00 15.13
CA HIS A 211 12.12 -8.81 14.29
C HIS A 211 11.19 -7.78 14.94
N LEU A 212 10.12 -8.22 15.61
CA LEU A 212 9.25 -7.34 16.39
C LEU A 212 10.04 -6.69 17.54
N GLU A 213 10.78 -7.46 18.32
CA GLU A 213 11.60 -7.01 19.44
C GLU A 213 12.60 -5.93 19.00
N ARG A 214 13.36 -6.18 17.92
CA ARG A 214 14.24 -5.15 17.32
C ARG A 214 13.50 -3.90 16.86
N SER A 215 12.26 -4.02 16.40
CA SER A 215 11.45 -2.87 15.98
C SER A 215 11.03 -2.04 17.20
N ILE A 216 10.64 -2.69 18.30
CA ILE A 216 10.28 -2.04 19.57
C ILE A 216 11.50 -1.34 20.20
N GLU A 217 12.66 -2.01 20.25
CA GLU A 217 13.92 -1.40 20.71
C GLU A 217 14.25 -0.11 19.94
N LYS A 218 14.13 -0.16 18.61
CA LYS A 218 14.32 1.00 17.74
C LYS A 218 13.33 2.11 17.99
N SER A 219 12.07 1.80 18.32
CA SER A 219 11.08 2.81 18.69
C SER A 219 11.41 3.47 20.02
N MET A 220 11.88 2.71 21.01
CA MET A 220 12.34 3.27 22.28
C MET A 220 13.56 4.19 22.09
N ALA A 221 14.44 3.88 21.15
CA ALA A 221 15.56 4.75 20.78
C ALA A 221 15.14 6.05 20.06
N ARG A 222 13.91 6.10 19.52
CA ARG A 222 13.29 7.26 18.85
C ARG A 222 12.13 7.84 19.68
N SER A 223 12.23 7.82 21.01
CA SER A 223 11.13 8.20 21.93
C SER A 223 10.61 9.62 21.80
N GLU A 224 11.37 10.52 21.19
CA GLU A 224 11.00 11.92 20.96
C GLU A 224 10.44 12.18 19.56
N GLU A 225 10.51 11.21 18.66
CA GLU A 225 9.96 11.34 17.30
C GLU A 225 8.44 11.15 17.35
N VAL A 226 7.70 12.14 16.81
CA VAL A 226 6.25 12.05 16.70
C VAL A 226 5.86 10.84 15.84
N CYS A 227 4.71 10.24 16.14
CA CYS A 227 4.17 9.03 15.50
C CYS A 227 4.91 7.71 15.78
N GLU A 228 6.03 7.71 16.52
CA GLU A 228 6.62 6.48 17.03
C GLU A 228 5.79 5.90 18.20
N LEU A 229 5.71 4.56 18.28
CA LEU A 229 4.93 3.87 19.31
C LEU A 229 5.33 4.28 20.74
N SER A 230 6.62 4.47 21.01
CA SER A 230 7.12 4.97 22.30
C SER A 230 6.60 6.37 22.64
N TYR A 231 6.59 7.28 21.65
CA TYR A 231 6.01 8.61 21.78
C TYR A 231 4.49 8.55 21.98
N ILE A 232 3.81 7.62 21.29
CA ILE A 232 2.36 7.42 21.39
C ILE A 232 1.97 6.91 22.79
N VAL A 233 2.67 5.91 23.33
CA VAL A 233 2.43 5.38 24.68
C VAL A 233 2.50 6.50 25.71
N THR A 234 3.59 7.27 25.71
CA THR A 234 3.78 8.38 26.64
C THR A 234 2.73 9.48 26.45
N SER A 235 2.29 9.73 25.21
CA SER A 235 1.21 10.70 24.93
C SER A 235 -0.15 10.23 25.45
N LEU A 236 -0.47 8.94 25.36
CA LEU A 236 -1.73 8.37 25.83
C LEU A 236 -1.87 8.49 27.35
N PHE A 237 -0.84 8.10 28.11
CA PHE A 237 -0.85 8.24 29.58
C PHE A 237 -1.03 9.70 30.01
N ARG A 238 -0.31 10.63 29.37
CA ARG A 238 -0.36 12.05 29.73
C ARG A 238 -1.68 12.74 29.39
N ARG A 239 -2.53 12.14 28.54
CA ARG A 239 -3.82 12.72 28.16
C ARG A 239 -4.85 12.68 29.31
N GLN A 240 -4.68 11.79 30.29
CA GLN A 240 -5.55 11.58 31.47
C GLN A 240 -7.06 11.35 31.20
N PHE A 241 -7.51 11.23 29.95
CA PHE A 241 -8.90 10.90 29.60
C PHE A 241 -9.18 9.39 29.53
N TYR A 242 -8.13 8.56 29.53
CA TYR A 242 -8.23 7.11 29.45
C TYR A 242 -7.72 6.49 30.75
N THR A 243 -8.36 5.40 31.16
CA THR A 243 -7.83 4.59 32.27
C THR A 243 -6.59 3.83 31.81
N ASP A 244 -5.73 3.44 32.76
CA ASP A 244 -4.56 2.61 32.47
C ASP A 244 -4.95 1.34 31.70
N ASP A 245 -6.05 0.69 32.08
CA ASP A 245 -6.57 -0.50 31.38
C ASP A 245 -6.93 -0.20 29.91
N GLN A 246 -7.59 0.92 29.62
CA GLN A 246 -7.93 1.31 28.25
C GLN A 246 -6.69 1.59 27.39
N ILE A 247 -5.66 2.20 28.00
CA ILE A 247 -4.39 2.45 27.33
C ILE A 247 -3.67 1.13 27.05
N LEU A 248 -3.59 0.25 28.07
CA LEU A 248 -2.94 -1.06 27.96
C LEU A 248 -3.62 -1.93 26.91
N ASP A 249 -4.95 -2.00 26.90
CA ASP A 249 -5.71 -2.75 25.89
C ASP A 249 -5.39 -2.24 24.48
N MET A 250 -5.37 -0.92 24.28
CA MET A 250 -5.07 -0.32 22.99
C MET A 250 -3.64 -0.64 22.50
N ILE A 251 -2.66 -0.58 23.40
CA ILE A 251 -1.26 -0.87 23.07
C ILE A 251 -1.07 -2.38 22.87
N PHE A 252 -1.70 -3.24 23.66
CA PHE A 252 -1.66 -4.69 23.44
C PHE A 252 -2.29 -5.09 22.11
N GLU A 253 -3.45 -4.54 21.75
CA GLU A 253 -4.02 -4.80 20.42
C GLU A 253 -3.09 -4.35 19.30
N THR A 254 -2.38 -3.23 19.48
CA THR A 254 -1.41 -2.73 18.49
C THR A 254 -0.20 -3.66 18.36
N LEU A 255 0.33 -4.16 19.49
CA LEU A 255 1.42 -5.13 19.51
C LEU A 255 0.99 -6.47 18.90
N ASP A 256 -0.25 -6.91 19.17
CA ASP A 256 -0.83 -8.11 18.57
C ASP A 256 -0.94 -7.97 17.04
N ASP A 257 -1.44 -6.84 16.54
CA ASP A 257 -1.52 -6.58 15.09
C ASP A 257 -0.13 -6.61 14.44
N MET A 258 0.87 -5.98 15.06
CA MET A 258 2.25 -6.02 14.59
C MET A 258 2.83 -7.44 14.62
N TRP A 259 2.54 -8.21 15.68
CA TRP A 259 2.98 -9.58 15.87
C TRP A 259 2.42 -10.52 14.80
N TYR A 260 1.09 -10.50 14.61
CA TYR A 260 0.42 -11.32 13.61
C TYR A 260 0.86 -10.96 12.19
N ASP A 261 1.09 -9.67 11.90
CA ASP A 261 1.64 -9.24 10.62
C ASP A 261 3.05 -9.81 10.39
N GLN A 262 3.93 -9.79 11.40
CA GLN A 262 5.26 -10.41 11.29
C GLN A 262 5.15 -11.92 11.08
N ARG A 263 4.32 -12.63 11.83
CA ARG A 263 4.13 -14.08 11.66
C ARG A 263 3.69 -14.42 10.23
N ARG A 264 2.71 -13.70 9.69
CA ARG A 264 2.25 -13.89 8.31
C ARG A 264 3.36 -13.63 7.29
N PHE A 265 4.16 -12.59 7.50
CA PHE A 265 5.29 -12.28 6.62
C PHE A 265 6.31 -13.41 6.60
N TRP A 266 6.71 -13.94 7.76
CA TRP A 266 7.70 -15.02 7.85
C TRP A 266 7.15 -16.34 7.30
N ALA A 267 5.88 -16.66 7.54
CA ALA A 267 5.24 -17.82 6.93
C ALA A 267 5.24 -17.74 5.39
N LYS A 268 4.88 -16.57 4.84
CA LYS A 268 4.91 -16.32 3.39
C LYS A 268 6.34 -16.34 2.83
N LEU A 269 7.32 -15.89 3.59
CA LEU A 269 8.73 -15.95 3.19
C LEU A 269 9.22 -17.40 3.06
N GLU A 270 8.88 -18.26 4.02
CA GLU A 270 9.23 -19.68 3.97
C GLU A 270 8.52 -20.38 2.81
N GLU A 271 7.22 -20.12 2.60
CA GLU A 271 6.49 -20.61 1.42
C GLU A 271 7.22 -20.28 0.10
N ILE A 272 7.65 -19.03 -0.08
CA ILE A 272 8.36 -18.61 -1.29
C ILE A 272 9.74 -19.28 -1.42
N ARG A 273 10.44 -19.48 -0.30
CA ARG A 273 11.74 -20.18 -0.29
C ARG A 273 11.60 -21.65 -0.65
N GLU A 274 10.56 -22.31 -0.16
CA GLU A 274 10.24 -23.70 -0.46
C GLU A 274 9.80 -23.91 -1.92
N GLU A 275 9.09 -22.95 -2.50
CA GLU A 275 8.69 -23.00 -3.91
C GLU A 275 9.87 -22.97 -4.89
N ASP A 276 10.94 -22.23 -4.57
CA ASP A 276 12.15 -22.01 -5.40
C ASP A 276 11.84 -21.67 -6.88
N ARG A 277 10.80 -20.86 -7.12
CA ARG A 277 10.29 -20.53 -8.48
C ARG A 277 10.98 -19.33 -9.14
N PHE A 278 12.24 -19.04 -8.81
CA PHE A 278 12.92 -17.87 -9.37
C PHE A 278 13.32 -18.09 -10.83
N ILE A 279 12.81 -17.24 -11.72
CA ILE A 279 13.14 -17.26 -13.15
C ILE A 279 14.38 -16.38 -13.38
N PRO A 280 15.50 -16.91 -13.89
CA PRO A 280 16.67 -16.11 -14.21
C PRO A 280 16.42 -15.24 -15.44
N ILE A 281 16.73 -13.95 -15.35
CA ILE A 281 16.58 -12.99 -16.45
C ILE A 281 17.93 -12.35 -16.74
N GLN A 282 18.34 -12.37 -18.01
CA GLN A 282 19.53 -11.66 -18.45
C GLN A 282 19.27 -10.15 -18.54
N ALA A 283 20.17 -9.38 -17.96
CA ALA A 283 20.08 -7.93 -17.91
C ALA A 283 21.43 -7.28 -18.18
N LEU A 284 21.38 -6.05 -18.71
CA LEU A 284 22.54 -5.18 -18.83
C LEU A 284 22.31 -3.96 -17.93
N LEU A 285 23.05 -3.88 -16.83
CA LEU A 285 22.86 -2.86 -15.80
C LEU A 285 24.00 -1.84 -15.83
N LYS A 286 23.68 -0.57 -15.60
CA LYS A 286 24.69 0.48 -15.42
C LYS A 286 25.17 0.54 -13.96
N SER A 287 26.48 0.58 -13.78
CA SER A 287 27.13 0.74 -12.47
C SER A 287 27.05 2.20 -11.98
N GLY A 288 25.85 2.69 -11.68
CA GLY A 288 25.64 4.06 -11.21
C GLY A 288 25.69 5.10 -12.34
N PHE A 289 25.84 6.38 -11.97
CA PHE A 289 25.78 7.49 -12.93
C PHE A 289 27.07 7.55 -13.76
N GLY A 290 26.97 7.19 -15.04
CA GLY A 290 28.11 7.17 -15.97
C GLY A 290 29.00 5.92 -15.86
N GLY A 291 28.64 4.94 -15.03
CA GLY A 291 29.40 3.69 -14.93
C GLY A 291 29.19 2.75 -16.12
N ASP A 292 30.14 1.84 -16.29
CA ASP A 292 30.11 0.82 -17.34
C ASP A 292 28.87 -0.07 -17.22
N GLU A 293 28.39 -0.50 -18.39
CA GLU A 293 27.34 -1.49 -18.53
C GLU A 293 27.90 -2.88 -18.23
N LYS A 294 27.27 -3.60 -17.30
CA LYS A 294 27.68 -4.94 -16.87
C LYS A 294 26.54 -5.92 -17.04
N GLU A 295 26.83 -7.07 -17.64
CA GLU A 295 25.90 -8.19 -17.69
C GLU A 295 25.60 -8.70 -16.27
N ALA A 296 24.33 -8.98 -16.01
CA ALA A 296 23.84 -9.52 -14.76
C ALA A 296 22.69 -10.48 -15.00
N THR A 297 22.60 -11.51 -14.15
CA THR A 297 21.41 -12.35 -14.04
C THR A 297 20.55 -11.83 -12.89
N LEU A 298 19.34 -11.38 -13.20
CA LEU A 298 18.31 -10.98 -12.25
C LEU A 298 17.43 -12.18 -11.88
N LYS A 299 16.84 -12.15 -10.69
CA LYS A 299 15.82 -13.12 -10.25
C LYS A 299 14.41 -12.52 -10.37
N LEU A 300 13.57 -13.12 -11.21
CA LEU A 300 12.14 -12.82 -11.28
C LEU A 300 11.34 -13.81 -10.44
N TYR A 301 10.48 -13.29 -9.57
CA TYR A 301 9.41 -14.05 -8.94
C TYR A 301 8.06 -13.63 -9.55
N ALA A 302 7.29 -14.57 -10.07
CA ALA A 302 6.03 -14.31 -10.76
C ALA A 302 4.94 -15.26 -10.24
N CYS A 303 3.83 -14.74 -9.71
CA CYS A 303 2.79 -15.56 -9.09
C CYS A 303 1.36 -15.01 -9.29
N TYR A 304 0.39 -15.89 -9.07
CA TYR A 304 -0.99 -15.51 -8.77
C TYR A 304 -1.19 -15.56 -7.26
N ASP A 305 -1.43 -14.43 -6.61
CA ASP A 305 -1.59 -14.35 -5.16
C ASP A 305 -2.36 -13.07 -4.79
N ASP A 306 -3.19 -13.15 -3.76
CA ASP A 306 -3.94 -12.03 -3.19
C ASP A 306 -3.30 -11.49 -1.89
N ASP A 307 -2.31 -12.19 -1.33
CA ASP A 307 -1.66 -11.73 -0.10
C ASP A 307 -0.83 -10.47 -0.35
N MET A 308 -1.06 -9.45 0.48
CA MET A 308 -0.36 -8.16 0.42
C MET A 308 1.13 -8.26 0.80
N LEU A 309 1.54 -9.34 1.48
CA LEU A 309 2.91 -9.56 1.94
C LEU A 309 3.80 -10.25 0.89
N THR A 310 3.22 -10.87 -0.14
CA THR A 310 3.96 -11.66 -1.14
C THR A 310 5.07 -10.86 -1.81
N GLN A 311 4.84 -9.59 -2.14
CA GLN A 311 5.86 -8.73 -2.75
C GLN A 311 7.02 -8.42 -1.80
N LYS A 312 6.72 -8.19 -0.53
CA LYS A 312 7.74 -7.92 0.50
C LYS A 312 8.54 -9.19 0.76
N ALA A 313 7.87 -10.32 0.91
CA ALA A 313 8.47 -11.63 1.15
C ALA A 313 9.34 -12.09 -0.04
N ALA A 314 8.86 -11.98 -1.28
CA ALA A 314 9.62 -12.34 -2.47
C ALA A 314 10.91 -11.52 -2.63
N ARG A 315 10.85 -10.20 -2.40
CA ARG A 315 12.05 -9.34 -2.43
C ARG A 315 13.03 -9.70 -1.30
N PHE A 316 12.52 -10.04 -0.12
CA PHE A 316 13.33 -10.51 0.99
C PHE A 316 13.98 -11.87 0.72
N ALA A 317 13.28 -12.77 0.03
CA ALA A 317 13.81 -14.05 -0.47
C ALA A 317 14.85 -13.87 -1.59
N GLY A 318 15.00 -12.66 -2.14
CA GLY A 318 16.05 -12.32 -3.10
C GLY A 318 15.56 -12.04 -4.53
N ALA A 319 14.26 -11.86 -4.76
CA ALA A 319 13.75 -11.39 -6.04
C ALA A 319 14.30 -9.98 -6.36
N ASP A 320 14.84 -9.80 -7.57
CA ASP A 320 15.14 -8.48 -8.13
C ASP A 320 13.89 -7.87 -8.77
N ILE A 321 13.01 -8.71 -9.31
CA ILE A 321 11.75 -8.32 -9.95
C ILE A 321 10.64 -9.20 -9.37
N VAL A 322 9.51 -8.60 -9.01
CA VAL A 322 8.31 -9.31 -8.57
C VAL A 322 7.14 -8.94 -9.48
N VAL A 323 6.44 -9.95 -9.99
CA VAL A 323 5.17 -9.81 -10.70
C VAL A 323 4.11 -10.57 -9.91
N GLN A 324 3.13 -9.86 -9.37
CA GLN A 324 1.98 -10.46 -8.68
C GLN A 324 0.72 -10.17 -9.47
N VAL A 325 -0.10 -11.20 -9.67
CA VAL A 325 -1.43 -11.07 -10.28
C VAL A 325 -2.48 -11.52 -9.28
N SER A 326 -3.39 -10.61 -8.91
CA SER A 326 -4.47 -10.92 -7.97
C SER A 326 -5.56 -11.76 -8.62
N SER A 327 -6.47 -12.33 -7.83
CA SER A 327 -7.68 -13.01 -8.32
C SER A 327 -8.64 -12.07 -9.07
N SER A 328 -8.54 -10.76 -8.79
CA SER A 328 -9.23 -9.70 -9.55
C SER A 328 -8.48 -9.32 -10.85
N TYR A 329 -7.37 -9.99 -11.16
CA TYR A 329 -6.50 -9.75 -12.31
C TYR A 329 -5.81 -8.38 -12.28
N ASN A 330 -5.65 -7.82 -11.08
CA ASN A 330 -4.77 -6.67 -10.90
C ASN A 330 -3.34 -7.17 -10.92
N VAL A 331 -2.53 -6.60 -11.81
CA VAL A 331 -1.12 -6.89 -11.96
C VAL A 331 -0.34 -5.81 -11.24
N GLN A 332 0.66 -6.22 -10.48
CA GLN A 332 1.63 -5.30 -9.89
C GLN A 332 3.05 -5.82 -10.12
N ILE A 333 3.89 -4.93 -10.64
CA ILE A 333 5.29 -5.20 -10.98
C ILE A 333 6.18 -4.27 -10.16
N PHE A 334 7.10 -4.88 -9.42
CA PHE A 334 8.06 -4.17 -8.57
C PHE A 334 9.47 -4.58 -8.93
N THR A 335 10.40 -3.66 -8.73
CA THR A 335 11.83 -3.99 -8.72
C THR A 335 12.44 -3.72 -7.35
N LYS A 336 13.52 -4.42 -7.05
CA LYS A 336 14.43 -4.03 -5.98
C LYS A 336 15.10 -2.71 -6.32
N SER A 337 15.36 -1.87 -5.32
CA SER A 337 16.18 -0.66 -5.51
C SER A 337 17.62 -1.09 -5.82
N ARG A 338 17.99 -1.03 -7.10
CA ARG A 338 19.30 -1.41 -7.62
C ARG A 338 19.71 -0.44 -8.72
N PRO A 339 20.93 0.13 -8.69
CA PRO A 339 21.41 1.01 -9.75
C PRO A 339 21.28 0.35 -11.13
N GLY A 340 20.75 1.10 -12.09
CA GLY A 340 20.57 0.64 -13.47
C GLY A 340 19.37 -0.28 -13.73
N LEU A 341 18.69 -0.80 -12.69
CA LEU A 341 17.47 -1.59 -12.86
C LEU A 341 16.28 -0.66 -13.04
N SER A 342 15.61 -0.74 -14.19
CA SER A 342 14.45 0.12 -14.51
C SER A 342 13.33 -0.62 -15.21
N LEU A 343 12.09 -0.33 -14.79
CA LEU A 343 10.85 -0.76 -15.44
C LEU A 343 10.51 0.02 -16.71
N ALA A 344 11.31 1.00 -17.14
CA ALA A 344 10.97 1.80 -18.32
C ALA A 344 10.73 0.97 -19.59
N ASN A 345 11.51 -0.09 -19.85
CA ASN A 345 11.29 -0.98 -20.99
C ASN A 345 10.13 -1.96 -20.78
N PRO A 346 10.00 -2.66 -19.63
CA PRO A 346 8.81 -3.47 -19.35
C PRO A 346 7.50 -2.69 -19.54
N VAL A 347 7.45 -1.45 -19.03
CA VAL A 347 6.29 -0.55 -19.14
C VAL A 347 5.95 -0.28 -20.61
N LYS A 348 6.94 0.05 -21.45
CA LYS A 348 6.71 0.28 -22.89
C LYS A 348 6.12 -0.94 -23.57
N MET A 349 6.71 -2.11 -23.29
CA MET A 349 6.34 -3.36 -23.94
C MET A 349 4.92 -3.78 -23.54
N ILE A 350 4.57 -3.71 -22.25
CA ILE A 350 3.23 -4.03 -21.76
C ILE A 350 2.20 -3.04 -22.32
N ARG A 351 2.46 -1.72 -22.22
CA ARG A 351 1.56 -0.71 -22.75
C ARG A 351 1.34 -0.85 -24.26
N TRP A 352 2.38 -1.19 -25.02
CA TRP A 352 2.22 -1.44 -26.46
C TRP A 352 1.32 -2.64 -26.77
N MET A 353 1.45 -3.73 -25.98
CA MET A 353 0.59 -4.92 -26.14
C MET A 353 -0.88 -4.60 -25.86
N GLU A 354 -1.15 -3.78 -24.85
CA GLU A 354 -2.50 -3.35 -24.44
C GLU A 354 -3.05 -2.17 -25.25
N LEU A 355 -2.21 -1.47 -26.02
CA LEU A 355 -2.64 -0.30 -26.78
C LEU A 355 -3.59 -0.72 -27.91
N PRO A 356 -4.78 -0.06 -28.03
CA PRO A 356 -5.70 -0.27 -29.14
C PRO A 356 -4.99 -0.11 -30.48
N PHE A 357 -5.35 -0.95 -31.46
CA PHE A 357 -4.67 -1.01 -32.75
C PHE A 357 -4.65 0.37 -33.46
N GLU A 358 -5.74 1.13 -33.33
CA GLU A 358 -5.94 2.46 -33.93
C GLU A 358 -5.07 3.56 -33.31
N LEU A 359 -4.43 3.28 -32.17
CA LEU A 359 -3.53 4.19 -31.46
C LEU A 359 -2.06 3.80 -31.62
N ARG A 360 -1.73 2.59 -32.09
CA ARG A 360 -0.34 2.09 -32.18
C ARG A 360 0.57 2.91 -33.08
N ASP A 361 0.02 3.54 -34.12
CA ASP A 361 0.78 4.43 -35.00
C ASP A 361 0.77 5.90 -34.55
N LYS A 362 -0.01 6.23 -33.50
CA LYS A 362 -0.18 7.59 -32.95
C LYS A 362 0.63 7.83 -31.68
N VAL A 363 1.12 6.77 -31.04
CA VAL A 363 1.90 6.84 -29.80
C VAL A 363 3.32 6.36 -30.10
N SER A 364 4.30 7.21 -29.82
CA SER A 364 5.71 6.90 -29.97
C SER A 364 6.19 5.94 -28.88
N TRP A 365 7.29 5.21 -29.18
CA TRP A 365 7.89 4.28 -28.23
C TRP A 365 8.37 4.96 -26.92
N GLN A 366 8.72 6.24 -27.00
CA GLN A 366 9.18 7.05 -25.88
C GLN A 366 8.01 7.46 -24.97
N GLU A 367 6.88 7.86 -25.54
CA GLU A 367 5.65 8.21 -24.79
C GLU A 367 5.15 7.05 -23.94
N LEU A 368 5.32 5.81 -24.41
CA LEU A 368 4.91 4.63 -23.64
C LEU A 368 5.62 4.49 -22.28
N SER A 369 6.82 5.09 -22.10
CA SER A 369 7.53 5.09 -20.80
C SER A 369 7.21 6.26 -19.88
N MET A 370 6.29 7.15 -20.27
CA MET A 370 5.94 8.30 -19.43
C MET A 370 5.38 7.83 -18.07
N PRO A 371 5.76 8.48 -16.96
CA PRO A 371 5.14 8.25 -15.66
C PRO A 371 3.63 8.50 -15.69
N GLY A 372 2.91 7.99 -14.68
CA GLY A 372 1.47 8.16 -14.57
C GLY A 372 0.70 7.24 -15.52
N THR A 373 -0.42 7.73 -16.07
CA THR A 373 -1.22 7.03 -17.08
C THR A 373 -1.00 7.64 -18.46
N ILE A 374 -1.33 6.92 -19.53
CA ILE A 374 -1.30 7.45 -20.90
C ILE A 374 -2.59 7.11 -21.64
N ARG A 375 -2.91 7.91 -22.66
CA ARG A 375 -4.11 7.74 -23.47
C ARG A 375 -4.16 6.37 -24.17
N GLY A 376 -5.28 5.68 -24.07
CA GLY A 376 -5.54 4.35 -24.66
C GLY A 376 -5.18 3.16 -23.76
N VAL A 377 -4.40 3.38 -22.69
CA VAL A 377 -4.07 2.36 -21.67
C VAL A 377 -4.11 2.97 -20.27
N GLU A 378 -5.13 3.79 -20.01
CA GLU A 378 -5.31 4.56 -18.78
C GLU A 378 -5.43 3.69 -17.53
N HIS A 379 -5.73 2.40 -17.71
CA HIS A 379 -5.77 1.43 -16.62
C HIS A 379 -4.38 1.09 -16.07
N TRP A 380 -3.27 1.38 -16.78
CA TRP A 380 -1.90 1.15 -16.31
C TRP A 380 -1.23 2.42 -15.78
N TYR A 381 -0.80 2.36 -14.52
CA TYR A 381 -0.06 3.43 -13.86
C TYR A 381 1.42 3.07 -13.68
N TYR A 382 2.32 3.96 -14.11
CA TYR A 382 3.77 3.82 -13.92
C TYR A 382 4.29 4.84 -12.90
N PHE A 383 4.65 4.36 -11.71
CA PHE A 383 5.35 5.15 -10.71
C PHE A 383 6.86 5.02 -10.90
N ARG A 384 7.43 5.94 -11.69
CA ARG A 384 8.86 5.89 -12.06
C ARG A 384 9.80 6.02 -10.86
N LYS A 385 9.50 6.87 -9.87
CA LYS A 385 10.36 7.07 -8.69
C LYS A 385 10.50 5.79 -7.87
N GLY A 386 9.39 5.09 -7.63
CA GLY A 386 9.39 3.80 -6.92
C GLY A 386 9.70 2.58 -7.78
N GLN A 387 9.87 2.74 -9.10
CA GLN A 387 9.95 1.63 -10.06
C GLN A 387 8.82 0.60 -9.85
N MET A 388 7.59 1.11 -9.82
CA MET A 388 6.38 0.31 -9.67
C MET A 388 5.49 0.48 -10.90
N PHE A 389 4.94 -0.60 -11.42
CA PHE A 389 4.01 -0.57 -12.54
C PHE A 389 2.82 -1.49 -12.27
N PHE A 390 1.61 -0.95 -12.33
CA PHE A 390 0.42 -1.68 -11.92
C PHE A 390 -0.84 -1.20 -12.63
N ASN A 391 -1.85 -2.06 -12.74
CA ASN A 391 -3.16 -1.71 -13.31
C ASN A 391 -4.31 -1.66 -12.28
N GLY A 392 -3.93 -1.59 -11.00
CA GLY A 392 -4.82 -1.59 -9.84
C GLY A 392 -3.97 -1.86 -8.59
N SER A 393 -4.58 -1.78 -7.41
CA SER A 393 -3.94 -2.21 -6.17
C SER A 393 -4.70 -3.40 -5.58
N LEU A 394 -4.25 -3.98 -4.47
CA LEU A 394 -5.04 -4.98 -3.74
C LEU A 394 -6.26 -4.35 -3.03
N THR A 395 -6.33 -3.02 -2.97
CA THR A 395 -7.39 -2.24 -2.31
C THR A 395 -8.31 -1.51 -3.29
N LYS A 396 -7.84 -1.28 -4.53
CA LYS A 396 -8.60 -0.63 -5.61
C LYS A 396 -8.76 -1.63 -6.73
N ARG A 397 -10.01 -2.05 -7.00
CA ARG A 397 -10.33 -2.84 -8.19
C ARG A 397 -9.77 -2.10 -9.41
N ALA A 398 -9.12 -2.83 -10.32
CA ALA A 398 -8.77 -2.26 -11.61
C ALA A 398 -10.02 -1.58 -12.18
N ARG A 399 -9.86 -0.37 -12.73
CA ARG A 399 -10.89 0.14 -13.65
C ARG A 399 -11.10 -0.97 -14.66
N PRO A 400 -12.33 -1.48 -14.86
CA PRO A 400 -12.55 -2.62 -15.73
C PRO A 400 -11.85 -2.29 -17.05
N ALA A 401 -10.76 -3.00 -17.32
CA ALA A 401 -10.16 -2.97 -18.64
C ALA A 401 -11.33 -3.29 -19.56
N LEU A 402 -11.64 -2.34 -20.45
CA LEU A 402 -12.76 -2.44 -21.36
C LEU A 402 -12.62 -3.75 -22.15
N GLY A 403 -13.30 -4.80 -21.70
CA GLY A 403 -13.44 -6.06 -22.43
C GLY A 403 -12.29 -7.08 -22.34
N PRO A 404 -12.43 -8.19 -23.10
CA PRO A 404 -11.63 -9.41 -22.98
C PRO A 404 -10.20 -9.20 -23.47
N GLY A 405 -9.29 -8.86 -22.55
CA GLY A 405 -7.89 -8.58 -22.84
C GLY A 405 -7.01 -8.60 -21.59
N ARG A 406 -7.21 -9.56 -20.69
CA ARG A 406 -6.33 -9.72 -19.52
C ARG A 406 -4.99 -10.27 -20.01
N MET A 407 -3.93 -9.45 -19.95
CA MET A 407 -2.57 -9.96 -20.18
C MET A 407 -2.30 -11.14 -19.25
N SER A 408 -1.95 -12.29 -19.80
CA SER A 408 -1.62 -13.46 -19.00
C SER A 408 -0.32 -13.22 -18.23
N LEU A 409 -0.17 -13.88 -17.07
CA LEU A 409 1.10 -13.88 -16.33
C LEU A 409 2.27 -14.29 -17.22
N GLN A 410 2.06 -15.29 -18.09
CA GLN A 410 3.07 -15.74 -19.04
C GLN A 410 3.51 -14.65 -20.03
N ALA A 411 2.58 -13.82 -20.53
CA ALA A 411 2.92 -12.71 -21.41
C ALA A 411 3.76 -11.65 -20.69
N ILE A 412 3.46 -11.38 -19.40
CA ILE A 412 4.26 -10.46 -18.58
C ILE A 412 5.66 -11.03 -18.32
N VAL A 413 5.76 -12.34 -18.02
CA VAL A 413 7.04 -13.04 -17.86
C VAL A 413 7.86 -12.96 -19.16
N GLU A 414 7.27 -13.19 -20.33
CA GLU A 414 7.95 -13.03 -21.64
C GLU A 414 8.48 -11.60 -21.82
N VAL A 415 7.69 -10.58 -21.45
CA VAL A 415 8.17 -9.20 -21.47
C VAL A 415 9.39 -9.04 -20.57
N CYS A 416 9.32 -9.47 -19.31
CA CYS A 416 10.42 -9.37 -18.37
C CYS A 416 11.69 -10.06 -18.87
N GLN A 417 11.58 -11.24 -19.51
CA GLN A 417 12.72 -11.97 -20.08
C GLN A 417 13.48 -11.18 -21.16
N HIS A 418 12.83 -10.23 -21.81
CA HIS A 418 13.43 -9.42 -22.88
C HIS A 418 13.77 -7.98 -22.46
N ALA A 419 13.06 -7.43 -21.48
CA ALA A 419 12.99 -6.00 -21.27
C ALA A 419 14.24 -5.37 -20.63
N PHE A 420 15.03 -6.16 -19.90
CA PHE A 420 16.18 -5.69 -19.13
C PHE A 420 17.52 -5.80 -19.88
N HIS A 421 17.50 -6.27 -21.14
CA HIS A 421 18.68 -6.34 -22.00
C HIS A 421 18.42 -5.65 -23.36
N PRO A 422 19.30 -4.75 -23.85
CA PRO A 422 19.08 -4.05 -25.12
C PRO A 422 18.86 -4.96 -26.32
N ASP A 423 19.56 -6.09 -26.40
CA ASP A 423 19.32 -7.10 -27.45
C ASP A 423 17.97 -7.80 -27.30
N GLY A 424 17.53 -8.04 -26.05
CA GLY A 424 16.22 -8.61 -25.77
C GLY A 424 15.11 -7.68 -26.26
N VAL A 425 15.19 -6.39 -25.94
CA VAL A 425 14.25 -5.36 -26.41
C VAL A 425 14.25 -5.29 -27.94
N ARG A 426 15.44 -5.29 -28.57
CA ARG A 426 15.57 -5.30 -30.04
C ARG A 426 14.89 -6.51 -30.67
N LEU A 427 15.13 -7.69 -30.13
CA LEU A 427 14.55 -8.93 -30.62
C LEU A 427 13.03 -8.93 -30.48
N TRP A 428 12.54 -8.54 -29.30
CA TRP A 428 11.10 -8.46 -29.02
C TRP A 428 10.39 -7.47 -29.96
N CYS A 429 10.96 -6.28 -30.15
CA CYS A 429 10.43 -5.27 -31.08
C CYS A 429 10.42 -5.79 -32.52
N ARG A 430 11.51 -6.44 -32.95
CA ARG A 430 11.63 -7.01 -34.31
C ARG A 430 10.57 -8.07 -34.58
N LYS A 431 10.35 -9.00 -33.65
CA LYS A 431 9.32 -10.05 -33.76
C LYS A 431 7.91 -9.48 -33.93
N ARG A 432 7.66 -8.26 -33.45
CA ARG A 432 6.35 -7.59 -33.44
C ARG A 432 6.25 -6.43 -34.45
N GLY A 433 7.24 -6.25 -35.32
CA GLY A 433 7.24 -5.19 -36.34
C GLY A 433 7.39 -3.76 -35.81
N ILE A 434 7.85 -3.59 -34.57
CA ILE A 434 7.96 -2.29 -33.89
C ILE A 434 9.29 -1.63 -34.26
N ALA A 435 9.23 -0.40 -34.74
CA ALA A 435 10.41 0.40 -35.06
C ALA A 435 10.85 1.21 -33.83
N MET A 436 12.07 0.96 -33.33
CA MET A 436 12.58 1.62 -32.13
C MET A 436 12.96 3.10 -32.33
N ASN A 437 12.98 3.57 -33.57
CA ASN A 437 13.27 4.95 -33.97
C ASN A 437 11.99 5.78 -34.24
N GLY A 438 10.86 5.40 -33.64
CA GLY A 438 9.66 6.25 -33.55
C GLY A 438 8.80 6.35 -34.81
N LYS A 439 9.08 5.56 -35.86
CA LYS A 439 8.20 5.47 -37.06
C LYS A 439 7.93 4.01 -37.43
N PRO A 440 6.68 3.53 -37.32
CA PRO A 440 6.32 2.15 -37.62
C PRO A 440 6.75 1.71 -39.03
N ARG A 441 7.26 0.48 -39.15
CA ARG A 441 7.71 -0.09 -40.44
C ARG A 441 6.57 -0.72 -41.27
N TRP A 442 5.32 -0.66 -40.80
CA TRP A 442 4.17 -1.36 -41.38
C TRP A 442 3.96 -1.08 -42.88
N ASN A 443 4.31 0.12 -43.36
CA ASN A 443 4.18 0.47 -44.78
C ASN A 443 5.17 -0.24 -45.74
N ARG A 444 6.13 -1.02 -45.25
CA ARG A 444 7.03 -1.81 -46.13
C ARG A 444 6.65 -3.28 -46.30
N LEU A 445 5.85 -3.87 -45.43
CA LEU A 445 5.47 -5.29 -45.53
C LEU A 445 4.23 -5.53 -46.41
N ILE A 446 3.44 -4.47 -46.69
CA ILE A 446 2.29 -4.52 -47.62
C ILE A 446 2.68 -3.98 -49.01
N ALA A 447 3.92 -3.52 -49.20
CA ALA A 447 4.41 -3.19 -50.53
C ALA A 447 4.55 -4.50 -51.34
N LYS A 448 3.66 -4.68 -52.32
CA LYS A 448 3.66 -5.79 -53.30
C LYS A 448 5.11 -6.13 -53.70
N PRO A 449 5.48 -7.42 -53.81
CA PRO A 449 6.83 -7.79 -54.22
C PRO A 449 7.14 -7.08 -55.54
N ARG A 450 8.19 -6.23 -55.53
CA ARG A 450 8.76 -5.71 -56.75
C ARG A 450 9.38 -6.91 -57.48
N ASN A 451 8.65 -7.42 -58.46
CA ASN A 451 9.15 -8.41 -59.40
C ASN A 451 10.48 -7.92 -59.99
N GLY A 452 11.48 -8.79 -59.91
CA GLY A 452 12.70 -8.69 -60.70
C GLY A 452 13.86 -7.97 -59.99
N ARG A 453 14.70 -8.74 -59.30
CA ARG A 453 16.14 -8.88 -59.62
C ARG A 453 16.84 -9.81 -58.61
N ASP A 454 17.39 -10.88 -59.19
CA ASP A 454 18.58 -11.64 -58.80
C ASP A 454 18.75 -12.04 -57.32
N GLN A 455 18.18 -13.19 -56.98
CA GLN A 455 18.65 -13.98 -55.85
C GLN A 455 19.93 -14.74 -56.27
N ARG A 456 21.09 -14.29 -55.77
CA ARG A 456 22.27 -15.16 -55.67
C ARG A 456 22.09 -16.09 -54.46
N PRO A 457 22.37 -17.39 -54.58
CA PRO A 457 22.22 -18.32 -53.48
C PRO A 457 23.28 -18.05 -52.41
N VAL A 458 22.82 -17.75 -51.20
CA VAL A 458 23.67 -17.68 -50.00
C VAL A 458 23.91 -19.12 -49.53
N LYS A 459 25.18 -19.54 -49.50
CA LYS A 459 25.59 -20.81 -48.88
C LYS A 459 25.34 -20.72 -47.38
N HIS A 460 24.44 -21.54 -46.86
CA HIS A 460 24.27 -21.75 -45.42
C HIS A 460 25.48 -22.53 -44.89
N ALA A 461 26.19 -21.94 -43.92
CA ALA A 461 27.12 -22.67 -43.06
C ALA A 461 26.31 -23.33 -41.94
N GLU A 462 26.48 -24.64 -41.78
CA GLU A 462 25.90 -25.43 -40.70
C GLU A 462 26.46 -24.98 -39.35
N GLN A 463 25.57 -24.68 -38.40
CA GLN A 463 25.90 -24.53 -36.98
C GLN A 463 25.53 -25.82 -36.22
N PRO A 464 26.32 -26.23 -35.22
CA PRO A 464 26.14 -27.52 -34.54
C PRO A 464 24.98 -27.53 -33.53
N ALA A 465 24.21 -28.62 -33.55
CA ALA A 465 22.92 -28.83 -32.90
C ALA A 465 22.94 -29.23 -31.41
N ALA A 466 23.88 -28.72 -30.60
CA ALA A 466 24.09 -29.26 -29.25
C ALA A 466 23.48 -28.47 -28.07
N ALA A 467 22.90 -27.28 -28.28
CA ALA A 467 22.44 -26.43 -27.16
C ALA A 467 20.91 -26.31 -26.97
N SER A 468 20.08 -26.96 -27.80
CA SER A 468 18.62 -26.72 -27.81
C SER A 468 17.80 -27.64 -26.90
N LYS A 469 18.35 -28.74 -26.38
CA LYS A 469 17.56 -29.71 -25.61
C LYS A 469 17.23 -29.27 -24.18
N GLY A 470 18.06 -28.44 -23.55
CA GLY A 470 17.82 -27.95 -22.18
C GLY A 470 16.73 -26.86 -22.06
N ALA A 471 16.58 -26.02 -23.10
CA ALA A 471 15.60 -24.93 -23.08
C ALA A 471 14.16 -25.41 -23.37
N VAL A 472 14.00 -26.52 -24.10
CA VAL A 472 12.68 -27.12 -24.37
C VAL A 472 12.13 -27.79 -23.11
N GLN A 473 12.96 -28.56 -22.40
CA GLN A 473 12.58 -29.23 -21.15
C GLN A 473 12.11 -28.24 -20.07
N ALA A 474 12.82 -27.12 -19.90
CA ALA A 474 12.45 -26.07 -18.96
C ALA A 474 11.14 -25.35 -19.33
N GLY A 475 10.80 -25.28 -20.63
CA GLY A 475 9.52 -24.74 -21.10
C GLY A 475 8.34 -25.67 -20.81
N ASP A 476 8.53 -26.98 -20.97
CA ASP A 476 7.49 -27.99 -20.74
C ASP A 476 7.18 -28.17 -19.25
N ASP A 477 8.21 -28.17 -18.39
CA ASP A 477 8.04 -28.24 -16.92
C ASP A 477 7.28 -27.01 -16.38
N MET A 478 7.51 -25.84 -16.99
CA MET A 478 6.85 -24.58 -16.63
C MET A 478 5.37 -24.57 -17.05
N GLN A 479 5.04 -25.05 -18.26
CA GLN A 479 3.64 -25.16 -18.71
C GLN A 479 2.83 -26.12 -17.81
N SER A 480 3.44 -27.21 -17.36
CA SER A 480 2.83 -28.17 -16.42
C SER A 480 2.55 -27.53 -15.04
N ALA A 481 3.46 -26.72 -14.53
CA ALA A 481 3.26 -25.98 -13.28
C ALA A 481 2.12 -24.94 -13.39
N PHE A 482 2.02 -24.24 -14.51
CA PHE A 482 0.93 -23.27 -14.76
C PHE A 482 -0.43 -23.94 -14.88
N ALA A 483 -0.54 -25.05 -15.61
CA ALA A 483 -1.80 -25.80 -15.72
C ALA A 483 -2.30 -26.28 -14.34
N LYS A 484 -1.40 -26.66 -13.43
CA LYS A 484 -1.75 -27.02 -12.05
C LYS A 484 -2.26 -25.82 -11.24
N ALA A 485 -1.64 -24.65 -11.39
CA ALA A 485 -2.06 -23.43 -10.71
C ALA A 485 -3.44 -22.93 -11.20
N GLU A 486 -3.68 -22.93 -12.51
CA GLU A 486 -4.97 -22.54 -13.09
C GLU A 486 -6.10 -23.47 -12.60
N LYS A 487 -5.84 -24.78 -12.56
CA LYS A 487 -6.79 -25.76 -12.02
C LYS A 487 -7.09 -25.54 -10.52
N ALA A 488 -6.09 -25.21 -9.71
CA ALA A 488 -6.27 -24.92 -8.29
C ALA A 488 -7.14 -23.66 -8.07
N ILE A 489 -6.95 -22.63 -8.89
CA ILE A 489 -7.79 -21.42 -8.87
C ILE A 489 -9.23 -21.74 -9.28
N GLU A 490 -9.43 -22.60 -10.27
CA GLU A 490 -10.76 -23.03 -10.71
C GLU A 490 -11.48 -23.90 -9.65
N GLU A 491 -10.73 -24.73 -8.92
CA GLU A 491 -11.25 -25.50 -7.79
C GLU A 491 -11.61 -24.63 -6.58
N ALA A 492 -10.81 -23.60 -6.29
CA ALA A 492 -11.09 -22.63 -5.21
C ALA A 492 -12.34 -21.77 -5.48
N LYS A 493 -12.75 -21.63 -6.75
CA LYS A 493 -13.99 -20.93 -7.14
C LYS A 493 -15.26 -21.76 -6.93
N LYS A 494 -15.16 -23.05 -6.61
CA LYS A 494 -16.34 -23.87 -6.32
C LYS A 494 -16.96 -23.41 -5.00
N PRO A 495 -18.28 -23.13 -4.95
CA PRO A 495 -18.93 -22.68 -3.73
C PRO A 495 -18.76 -23.74 -2.64
N ILE A 496 -18.19 -23.33 -1.50
CA ILE A 496 -18.10 -24.17 -0.31
C ILE A 496 -19.54 -24.43 0.14
N VAL A 497 -20.03 -25.66 -0.10
CA VAL A 497 -21.30 -26.11 0.43
C VAL A 497 -21.16 -26.13 1.94
N SER A 498 -21.76 -25.11 2.58
CA SER A 498 -21.81 -24.94 4.04
C SER A 498 -22.27 -26.24 4.70
N SER A 499 -21.34 -26.96 5.32
CA SER A 499 -21.67 -28.03 6.25
C SER A 499 -22.22 -27.37 7.51
N LYS A 500 -23.49 -27.67 7.81
CA LYS A 500 -24.19 -27.23 9.02
C LYS A 500 -23.33 -27.56 10.25
N SER A 501 -22.84 -26.54 10.94
CA SER A 501 -22.17 -26.66 12.22
C SER A 501 -23.16 -27.12 13.30
N VAL A 502 -23.03 -28.37 13.72
CA VAL A 502 -23.69 -28.92 14.91
C VAL A 502 -22.93 -28.42 16.13
N THR A 503 -23.41 -27.33 16.75
CA THR A 503 -22.95 -26.92 18.08
C THR A 503 -23.66 -27.75 19.15
N LYS A 504 -23.01 -28.80 19.65
CA LYS A 504 -23.38 -29.47 20.91
C LYS A 504 -22.90 -28.60 22.09
N ARG A 505 -23.81 -27.86 22.71
CA ARG A 505 -23.62 -27.27 24.05
C ARG A 505 -23.73 -28.39 25.10
N ALA A 506 -22.65 -28.63 25.83
CA ALA A 506 -22.69 -29.43 27.06
C ALA A 506 -23.17 -28.55 28.21
N ALA A 507 -24.38 -28.80 28.69
CA ALA A 507 -24.90 -28.27 29.94
C ALA A 507 -24.56 -29.25 31.08
N SER A 508 -23.82 -28.79 32.08
CA SER A 508 -23.60 -29.52 33.34
C SER A 508 -23.81 -28.57 34.50
N SER A 509 -25.07 -28.44 34.93
CA SER A 509 -25.45 -27.91 36.23
C SER A 509 -25.81 -29.07 37.16
N LYS A 510 -25.01 -29.35 38.18
CA LYS A 510 -25.43 -30.15 39.34
C LYS A 510 -25.43 -29.27 40.58
N LYS A 511 -26.64 -28.91 41.03
CA LYS A 511 -26.92 -28.39 42.39
C LYS A 511 -26.74 -29.50 43.43
N PRO A 512 -26.21 -29.22 44.63
CA PRO A 512 -26.50 -30.00 45.82
C PRO A 512 -27.78 -29.50 46.49
N LYS A 513 -28.59 -30.45 46.96
CA LYS A 513 -29.80 -30.25 47.77
C LYS A 513 -29.40 -29.96 49.22
N SER A 514 -29.90 -28.87 49.80
CA SER A 514 -29.92 -28.67 51.26
C SER A 514 -31.34 -28.88 51.79
N LYS A 515 -31.55 -29.91 52.61
CA LYS A 515 -32.77 -30.13 53.40
C LYS A 515 -32.44 -30.01 54.89
N THR A 516 -33.05 -29.01 55.52
CA THR A 516 -33.72 -29.03 56.84
C THR A 516 -33.05 -29.74 58.03
N GLY A 517 -32.73 -28.96 59.06
CA GLY A 517 -32.55 -29.44 60.44
C GLY A 517 -32.63 -28.26 61.42
N ARG A 518 -33.51 -28.37 62.42
CA ARG A 518 -34.09 -27.31 63.25
C ARG A 518 -33.56 -27.46 64.69
N LYS A 519 -33.07 -26.40 65.35
CA LYS A 519 -33.55 -25.89 66.65
C LYS A 519 -32.64 -24.79 67.27
N PRO A 520 -33.20 -23.93 68.14
CA PRO A 520 -32.55 -22.72 68.65
C PRO A 520 -32.05 -22.88 70.10
N SER A 521 -31.04 -22.11 70.48
CA SER A 521 -30.81 -21.76 71.88
C SER A 521 -30.29 -20.33 72.04
N LYS A 522 -30.89 -19.64 73.01
CA LYS A 522 -30.68 -18.29 73.51
C LYS A 522 -29.25 -18.05 74.07
N LYS A 523 -28.75 -16.83 73.94
CA LYS A 523 -28.22 -15.90 74.99
C LYS A 523 -27.38 -14.80 74.33
N ALA A 524 -27.78 -13.53 74.45
CA ALA A 524 -27.22 -12.49 75.35
C ALA A 524 -25.84 -11.99 74.86
N ALA A 525 -25.73 -10.80 74.24
CA ALA A 525 -25.74 -9.44 74.79
C ALA A 525 -24.32 -8.92 75.13
N GLU A 526 -24.12 -7.62 74.87
CA GLU A 526 -22.96 -6.75 75.20
C GLU A 526 -21.68 -6.90 74.36
N ALA A 527 -20.86 -5.87 74.10
CA ALA A 527 -20.95 -4.40 74.01
C ALA A 527 -19.54 -3.93 73.56
N GLN A 528 -19.36 -2.60 73.41
CA GLN A 528 -18.12 -1.85 73.12
C GLN A 528 -17.75 -1.82 71.62
N LYS A 529 -17.66 -0.69 70.90
CA LYS A 529 -17.35 0.72 71.22
C LYS A 529 -16.04 0.91 71.98
N SER A 530 -14.96 1.01 71.19
CA SER A 530 -13.89 2.00 71.33
C SER A 530 -13.42 2.36 69.92
#